data_AF-A0A8J5VHX4-F1
#
_entry.id   AF-A0A8J5VHX4-F1
#
_cell.length_a   1.000
_cell.length_b   1.000
_cell.length_c   1.000
_cell.angle_alpha   90.00
_cell.angle_beta   90.00
_cell.angle_gamma   90.00
#
_symmetry.space_group_name_H-M   'P 1'
#
loop_
_entity.id
_entity.type
_entity.pdbx_description
1 polymer ?
#
loop_
_entity_poly.entity_id
_entity_poly.type
_entity_poly.pdbx_seq_one_letter_code
_entity_poly.pdbx_strand_id
1 'polypeptide(L)'
;MHWIRTPRCLRTSRGLLLPLSLSSGHPVLQRAAEARRDFWKLSRSVDRVGSWWIQSGLSKMNDADVGKQIQQMVRFILQEAEEKASEISVAAEEEFNIEKLQLVESEKRRIRQDYERKQKQVDVGRKIAYSTQLNAARIKLLQAQDGVVVEMKEDAGKGLLRVTKDANAYRKVLRGLVVQSLLRLREPSVVLRCREADRGHVESVLEAAKKEYAEKAKVNLPKILIDGKLRRRRACVAGWQDRVRQHAGCKDGDLFQAKAS
;
A
#
# COMPACT_ATOMS: atom_id res chain seq x y z
N MET A 1 58.09 61.42 31.55
CA MET A 1 58.87 60.92 30.39
C MET A 1 58.04 59.87 29.65
N HIS A 2 57.96 60.02 28.32
CA HIS A 2 57.68 59.03 27.27
C HIS A 2 56.46 58.10 27.37
N TRP A 3 55.43 58.32 26.53
CA TRP A 3 55.27 57.81 25.15
C TRP A 3 55.25 56.29 25.07
N ILE A 4 54.10 55.70 24.74
CA ILE A 4 54.06 54.39 24.05
C ILE A 4 53.07 54.48 22.89
N ARG A 5 53.66 54.46 21.69
CA ARG A 5 53.03 54.22 20.38
C ARG A 5 52.65 52.73 20.23
N THR A 6 51.62 52.51 19.43
CA THR A 6 51.13 51.26 18.81
C THR A 6 52.20 50.25 18.32
N PRO A 7 51.81 48.97 18.16
CA PRO A 7 51.92 48.30 16.86
C PRO A 7 50.61 47.53 16.50
N ARG A 8 50.04 47.69 15.30
CA ARG A 8 50.38 47.10 13.98
C ARG A 8 49.74 45.72 13.76
N CYS A 9 48.87 45.67 12.75
CA CYS A 9 48.21 44.50 12.21
C CYS A 9 49.20 43.37 11.85
N LEU A 10 48.85 42.13 12.20
CA LEU A 10 49.43 40.92 11.61
C LEU A 10 48.30 39.94 11.26
N ARG A 11 48.09 39.84 9.95
CA ARG A 11 47.38 38.75 9.27
C ARG A 11 48.17 37.46 9.53
N THR A 12 47.54 36.46 10.16
CA THR A 12 48.03 35.07 10.12
C THR A 12 46.99 34.16 9.50
N SER A 13 47.46 33.47 8.49
CA SER A 13 46.79 32.49 7.66
C SER A 13 46.77 31.14 8.38
N ARG A 14 45.60 30.53 8.56
CA ARG A 14 45.34 29.08 8.43
C ARG A 14 43.90 28.73 8.81
N GLY A 15 43.14 28.37 7.78
CA GLY A 15 42.19 27.25 7.73
C GLY A 15 41.14 27.09 8.82
N LEU A 16 39.90 27.43 8.47
CA LEU A 16 38.80 26.46 8.39
C LEU A 16 37.66 27.07 7.57
N LEU A 17 37.53 26.58 6.34
CA LEU A 17 36.33 26.70 5.53
C LEU A 17 35.23 25.90 6.27
N LEU A 18 34.29 26.61 6.87
CA LEU A 18 32.98 26.09 7.25
C LEU A 18 31.92 26.76 6.35
N PRO A 19 30.96 25.99 5.85
CA PRO A 19 30.19 26.36 4.67
C PRO A 19 29.23 27.52 4.94
N LEU A 20 29.23 28.48 4.01
CA LEU A 20 28.09 29.35 3.76
C LEU A 20 26.90 28.48 3.34
N SER A 21 26.06 28.12 4.31
CA SER A 21 24.69 27.70 4.07
C SER A 21 23.92 27.74 5.37
N LEU A 22 23.55 28.93 5.81
CA LEU A 22 22.32 29.13 6.58
C LEU A 22 21.68 30.44 6.11
N SER A 23 21.19 30.38 4.87
CA SER A 23 20.16 31.27 4.38
C SER A 23 18.86 30.96 5.13
N SER A 24 18.55 31.77 6.13
CA SER A 24 17.20 32.18 6.51
C SER A 24 17.38 33.21 7.61
N GLY A 25 17.22 34.50 7.33
CA GLY A 25 15.86 35.03 7.22
C GLY A 25 15.13 34.99 8.56
N HIS A 26 15.84 35.00 9.69
CA HIS A 26 15.21 35.14 11.01
C HIS A 26 14.86 36.63 11.20
N PRO A 27 13.58 37.04 11.09
CA PRO A 27 13.18 38.45 11.17
C PRO A 27 13.62 39.10 12.49
N VAL A 28 13.78 38.29 13.54
CA VAL A 28 14.24 38.72 14.87
C VAL A 28 15.69 39.27 14.86
N LEU A 29 16.61 38.68 14.10
CA LEU A 29 18.01 39.12 14.06
C LEU A 29 18.21 40.36 13.18
N GLN A 30 17.40 40.52 12.12
CA GLN A 30 17.36 41.75 11.31
C GLN A 30 16.69 42.90 12.08
N ARG A 31 15.58 42.64 12.78
CA ARG A 31 14.88 43.62 13.63
C ARG A 31 15.71 44.08 14.84
N ALA A 32 16.50 43.20 15.45
CA ALA A 32 17.45 43.59 16.50
C ALA A 32 18.54 44.55 16.00
N ALA A 33 18.93 44.46 14.73
CA ALA A 33 19.85 45.39 14.09
C ALA A 33 19.18 46.73 13.70
N GLU A 34 17.87 46.74 13.46
CA GLU A 34 17.06 47.95 13.18
C GLU A 34 16.72 48.71 14.45
N ALA A 35 16.29 48.05 15.52
CA ALA A 35 16.04 48.67 16.82
C ALA A 35 17.30 49.34 17.41
N ARG A 36 18.50 48.77 17.21
CA ARG A 36 19.78 49.42 17.57
C ARG A 36 20.08 50.65 16.71
N ARG A 37 19.65 50.68 15.43
CA ARG A 37 19.79 51.85 14.56
C ARG A 37 18.84 52.96 14.97
N ASP A 38 17.61 52.64 15.36
CA ASP A 38 16.62 53.65 15.77
C ASP A 38 16.92 54.24 17.16
N PHE A 39 17.49 53.44 18.08
CA PHE A 39 18.06 53.95 19.33
C PHE A 39 19.20 54.97 19.08
N TRP A 40 20.09 54.69 18.11
CA TRP A 40 21.16 55.62 17.70
C TRP A 40 20.63 56.85 16.93
N LYS A 41 19.51 56.73 16.20
CA LYS A 41 18.83 57.88 15.56
C LYS A 41 18.17 58.80 16.60
N LEU A 42 17.59 58.25 17.67
CA LEU A 42 17.06 59.03 18.79
C LEU A 42 18.18 59.84 19.46
N SER A 43 19.34 59.22 19.71
CA SER A 43 20.54 59.88 20.22
C SER A 43 21.05 60.97 19.28
N ARG A 44 21.08 60.71 17.96
CA ARG A 44 21.49 61.70 16.95
C ARG A 44 20.51 62.86 16.77
N SER A 45 19.24 62.70 17.14
CA SER A 45 18.26 63.80 17.13
C SER A 45 18.53 64.79 18.25
N VAL A 46 18.86 64.28 19.44
CA VAL A 46 19.33 65.11 20.57
C VAL A 46 20.63 65.84 20.22
N ASP A 47 21.57 65.16 19.51
CA ASP A 47 22.79 65.80 19.00
C ASP A 47 22.54 66.84 17.89
N ARG A 48 21.49 66.65 17.07
CA ARG A 48 21.13 67.60 15.99
C ARG A 48 20.52 68.88 16.55
N VAL A 49 19.71 68.78 17.61
CA VAL A 49 19.21 69.94 18.36
C VAL A 49 20.36 70.65 19.08
N GLY A 50 21.30 69.92 19.68
CA GLY A 50 22.51 70.49 20.29
C GLY A 50 23.45 71.20 19.30
N SER A 51 23.62 70.65 18.09
CA SER A 51 24.47 71.24 17.04
C SER A 51 23.88 72.52 16.44
N TRP A 52 22.55 72.59 16.29
CA TRP A 52 21.85 73.80 15.84
C TRP A 52 21.92 74.96 16.86
N TRP A 53 22.07 74.62 18.15
CA TRP A 53 22.28 75.57 19.25
C TRP A 53 23.68 76.19 19.26
N ILE A 54 24.72 75.39 18.97
CA ILE A 54 26.11 75.88 18.91
C ILE A 54 26.30 76.88 17.76
N GLN A 55 25.48 76.80 16.71
CA GLN A 55 25.61 77.64 15.53
C GLN A 55 24.87 78.99 15.61
N SER A 56 24.02 79.20 16.63
CA SER A 56 23.13 80.37 16.74
C SER A 56 23.37 81.25 17.97
N GLY A 57 24.59 81.30 18.50
CA GLY A 57 24.88 81.98 19.76
C GLY A 57 25.96 83.06 19.71
N LEU A 58 25.67 84.25 19.15
CA LEU A 58 26.19 85.51 19.71
C LEU A 58 25.38 86.73 19.22
N SER A 59 24.30 87.07 19.93
CA SER A 59 23.61 88.37 19.76
C SER A 59 22.95 88.74 21.09
N LYS A 60 23.19 89.96 21.59
CA LYS A 60 22.52 90.50 22.80
C LYS A 60 21.01 90.62 22.53
N MET A 61 20.20 89.73 23.11
CA MET A 61 18.72 89.78 23.07
C MET A 61 18.16 90.09 24.47
N ASN A 62 16.95 90.67 24.51
CA ASN A 62 16.23 90.97 25.75
C ASN A 62 15.71 89.68 26.42
N ASP A 63 15.66 89.68 27.76
CA ASP A 63 15.30 88.52 28.60
C ASP A 63 13.91 87.92 28.24
N ALA A 64 12.99 88.76 27.76
CA ALA A 64 11.65 88.36 27.30
C ALA A 64 11.66 87.57 25.97
N ASP A 65 12.66 87.75 25.11
CA ASP A 65 12.78 87.02 23.84
C ASP A 65 13.50 85.68 24.01
N VAL A 66 14.39 85.59 25.01
CA VAL A 66 14.99 84.31 25.46
C VAL A 66 13.90 83.35 25.96
N GLY A 67 12.93 83.84 26.73
CA GLY A 67 11.79 83.02 27.20
C GLY A 67 10.93 82.46 26.06
N LYS A 68 10.68 83.25 25.00
CA LYS A 68 9.92 82.80 23.82
C LYS A 68 10.68 81.73 23.02
N GLN A 69 11.99 81.87 22.88
CA GLN A 69 12.83 80.87 22.21
C GLN A 69 12.84 79.54 22.99
N ILE A 70 12.95 79.60 24.32
CA ILE A 70 12.86 78.40 25.17
C ILE A 70 11.50 77.71 25.02
N GLN A 71 10.39 78.47 25.01
CA GLN A 71 9.06 77.90 24.80
C GLN A 71 8.89 77.24 23.42
N GLN A 72 9.45 77.87 22.38
CA GLN A 72 9.45 77.30 21.03
C GLN A 72 10.25 75.99 20.97
N MET A 73 11.39 75.92 21.66
CA MET A 73 12.16 74.67 21.78
C MET A 73 11.39 73.58 22.51
N VAL A 74 10.77 73.90 23.65
CA VAL A 74 9.99 72.93 24.41
C VAL A 74 8.87 72.36 23.54
N ARG A 75 8.18 73.22 22.77
CA ARG A 75 7.15 72.79 21.82
C ARG A 75 7.70 71.89 20.73
N PHE A 76 8.88 72.20 20.19
CA PHE A 76 9.54 71.35 19.20
C PHE A 76 9.92 69.97 19.78
N ILE A 77 10.46 69.92 21.00
CA ILE A 77 10.81 68.66 21.67
C ILE A 77 9.56 67.81 21.92
N LEU A 78 8.45 68.42 22.34
CA LEU A 78 7.19 67.72 22.54
C LEU A 78 6.62 67.18 21.23
N GLN A 79 6.64 67.99 20.17
CA GLN A 79 6.17 67.55 18.85
C GLN A 79 7.04 66.43 18.29
N GLU A 80 8.37 66.52 18.43
CA GLU A 80 9.28 65.47 17.98
C GLU A 80 9.10 64.16 18.79
N ALA A 81 8.82 64.27 20.09
CA ALA A 81 8.51 63.11 20.92
C ALA A 81 7.16 62.48 20.52
N GLU A 82 6.16 63.29 20.21
CA GLU A 82 4.83 62.83 19.79
C GLU A 82 4.85 62.19 18.40
N GLU A 83 5.56 62.78 17.44
CA GLU A 83 5.76 62.21 16.10
C GLU A 83 6.50 60.86 16.18
N LYS A 84 7.54 60.75 17.02
CA LYS A 84 8.25 59.47 17.23
C LYS A 84 7.38 58.43 17.94
N ALA A 85 6.59 58.84 18.93
CA ALA A 85 5.66 57.94 19.59
C ALA A 85 4.61 57.40 18.60
N SER A 86 4.09 58.27 17.73
CA SER A 86 3.15 57.90 16.67
C SER A 86 3.80 57.00 15.61
N GLU A 87 5.06 57.22 15.24
CA GLU A 87 5.80 56.37 14.31
C GLU A 87 5.96 54.95 14.89
N ILE A 88 6.33 54.85 16.17
CA ILE A 88 6.47 53.56 16.86
C ILE A 88 5.12 52.84 16.95
N SER A 89 4.03 53.54 17.24
CA SER A 89 2.71 52.90 17.34
C SER A 89 2.23 52.35 16.01
N VAL A 90 2.40 53.12 14.92
CA VAL A 90 2.02 52.66 13.57
C VAL A 90 2.88 51.47 13.14
N ALA A 91 4.19 51.53 13.36
CA ALA A 91 5.08 50.41 13.05
C ALA A 91 4.73 49.14 13.85
N ALA A 92 4.41 49.28 15.14
CA ALA A 92 4.01 48.15 15.98
C ALA A 92 2.68 47.51 15.50
N GLU A 93 1.71 48.32 15.08
CA GLU A 93 0.45 47.81 14.53
C GLU A 93 0.64 47.08 13.20
N GLU A 94 1.48 47.61 12.30
CA GLU A 94 1.82 46.95 11.05
C GLU A 94 2.50 45.60 11.29
N GLU A 95 3.50 45.56 12.19
CA GLU A 95 4.18 44.32 12.54
C GLU A 95 3.24 43.29 13.18
N PHE A 96 2.37 43.72 14.11
CA PHE A 96 1.37 42.85 14.72
C PHE A 96 0.44 42.23 13.67
N ASN A 97 -0.04 43.04 12.73
CA ASN A 97 -0.92 42.57 11.68
C ASN A 97 -0.24 41.55 10.76
N ILE A 98 1.01 41.79 10.38
CA ILE A 98 1.80 40.87 9.56
C ILE A 98 1.99 39.54 10.29
N GLU A 99 2.42 39.55 11.54
CA GLU A 99 2.67 38.33 12.31
C GLU A 99 1.39 37.53 12.56
N LYS A 100 0.30 38.23 12.91
CA LYS A 100 -1.02 37.61 13.06
C LYS A 100 -1.46 36.92 11.77
N LEU A 101 -1.32 37.57 10.62
CA LEU A 101 -1.68 36.98 9.33
C LEU A 101 -0.79 35.77 9.01
N GLN A 102 0.52 35.86 9.22
CA GLN A 102 1.44 34.74 9.01
C GLN A 102 1.10 33.52 9.87
N LEU A 103 0.80 33.73 11.16
CA LEU A 103 0.39 32.67 12.07
C LEU A 103 -0.92 32.01 11.61
N VAL A 104 -1.92 32.82 11.26
CA VAL A 104 -3.22 32.29 10.79
C VAL A 104 -3.06 31.54 9.47
N GLU A 105 -2.27 32.05 8.53
CA GLU A 105 -2.05 31.41 7.23
C GLU A 105 -1.27 30.10 7.34
N SER A 106 -0.23 30.07 8.19
CA SER A 106 0.57 28.86 8.44
C SER A 106 -0.28 27.75 9.07
N GLU A 107 -1.10 28.08 10.07
CA GLU A 107 -2.01 27.13 10.70
C GLU A 107 -3.12 26.67 9.75
N LYS A 108 -3.73 27.58 8.98
CA LYS A 108 -4.69 27.22 7.93
C LYS A 108 -4.07 26.29 6.88
N ARG A 109 -2.79 26.46 6.56
CA ARG A 109 -2.07 25.59 5.62
C ARG A 109 -1.86 24.20 6.22
N ARG A 110 -1.43 24.11 7.48
CA ARG A 110 -1.27 22.85 8.23
C ARG A 110 -2.59 22.07 8.28
N ILE A 111 -3.67 22.74 8.69
CA ILE A 111 -5.00 22.14 8.77
C ILE A 111 -5.45 21.62 7.41
N ARG A 112 -5.31 22.42 6.34
CA ARG A 112 -5.68 22.00 4.98
C ARG A 112 -4.95 20.72 4.54
N GLN A 113 -3.65 20.63 4.79
CA GLN A 113 -2.87 19.44 4.45
C GLN A 113 -3.32 18.20 5.23
N ASP A 114 -3.62 18.34 6.52
CA ASP A 114 -4.09 17.23 7.33
C ASP A 114 -5.47 16.73 6.90
N TYR A 115 -6.39 17.64 6.56
CA TYR A 115 -7.70 17.27 6.02
C TYR A 115 -7.59 16.63 4.64
N GLU A 116 -6.68 17.09 3.78
CA GLU A 116 -6.45 16.45 2.48
C GLU A 116 -5.94 15.01 2.64
N ARG A 117 -5.02 14.77 3.59
CA ARG A 117 -4.54 13.42 3.92
C ARG A 117 -5.68 12.53 4.44
N LYS A 118 -6.48 13.03 5.38
CA LYS A 118 -7.64 12.31 5.93
C LYS A 118 -8.67 12.01 4.85
N GLN A 119 -8.95 12.95 3.96
CA GLN A 119 -9.87 12.75 2.84
C GLN A 119 -9.40 11.62 1.93
N LYS A 120 -8.13 11.65 1.52
CA LYS A 120 -7.52 10.58 0.70
C LYS A 120 -7.59 9.22 1.40
N GLN A 121 -7.35 9.17 2.71
CA GLN A 121 -7.46 7.94 3.50
C GLN A 121 -8.89 7.38 3.54
N VAL A 122 -9.89 8.25 3.73
CA VAL A 122 -11.31 7.86 3.70
C VAL A 122 -11.71 7.36 2.31
N ASP A 123 -11.25 8.01 1.24
CA ASP A 123 -11.57 7.60 -0.13
C ASP A 123 -10.97 6.23 -0.48
N VAL A 124 -9.73 5.97 -0.05
CA VAL A 124 -9.11 4.64 -0.18
C VAL A 124 -9.87 3.61 0.65
N GLY A 125 -10.21 3.93 1.90
CA GLY A 125 -11.01 3.06 2.76
C GLY A 125 -12.37 2.71 2.14
N ARG A 126 -13.05 3.69 1.54
CA ARG A 126 -14.32 3.48 0.83
C ARG A 126 -14.16 2.54 -0.36
N LYS A 127 -13.09 2.70 -1.15
CA LYS A 127 -12.79 1.81 -2.29
C LYS A 127 -12.50 0.37 -1.84
N ILE A 128 -11.76 0.19 -0.74
CA ILE A 128 -11.48 -1.12 -0.16
C ILE A 128 -12.77 -1.76 0.37
N ALA A 129 -13.60 -1.01 1.10
CA ALA A 129 -14.86 -1.52 1.62
C ALA A 129 -15.78 -1.97 0.48
N TYR A 130 -15.91 -1.15 -0.57
CA TYR A 130 -16.69 -1.47 -1.75
C TYR A 130 -16.18 -2.73 -2.47
N SER A 131 -14.87 -2.81 -2.74
CA SER A 131 -14.28 -3.99 -3.40
C SER A 131 -14.40 -5.25 -2.55
N THR A 132 -14.25 -5.13 -1.23
CA THR A 132 -14.43 -6.24 -0.28
C THR A 132 -15.86 -6.75 -0.29
N GLN A 133 -16.85 -5.86 -0.27
CA GLN A 133 -18.26 -6.24 -0.33
C GLN A 133 -18.58 -6.96 -1.64
N LEU A 134 -18.08 -6.46 -2.77
CA LEU A 134 -18.27 -7.09 -4.08
C LEU A 134 -17.61 -8.46 -4.15
N ASN A 135 -16.38 -8.60 -3.63
CA ASN A 135 -15.69 -9.89 -3.59
C ASN A 135 -16.42 -10.89 -2.67
N ALA A 136 -16.91 -10.45 -1.51
CA ALA A 136 -17.71 -11.28 -0.63
C ALA A 136 -19.00 -11.77 -1.30
N ALA A 137 -19.70 -10.90 -2.04
CA ALA A 137 -20.87 -11.29 -2.82
C ALA A 137 -20.51 -12.30 -3.93
N ARG A 138 -19.41 -12.08 -4.63
CA ARG A 138 -18.92 -12.99 -5.68
C ARG A 138 -18.56 -14.38 -5.13
N ILE A 139 -17.84 -14.44 -4.01
CA ILE A 139 -17.47 -15.71 -3.37
C ILE A 139 -18.74 -16.48 -2.96
N LYS A 140 -19.74 -15.80 -2.39
CA LYS A 140 -21.02 -16.43 -2.03
C LYS A 140 -21.74 -17.02 -3.26
N LEU A 141 -21.74 -16.30 -4.38
CA LEU A 141 -22.30 -16.81 -5.62
C LEU A 141 -21.57 -18.07 -6.10
N LEU A 142 -20.24 -18.04 -6.10
CA LEU A 142 -19.42 -19.20 -6.49
C LEU A 142 -19.65 -20.39 -5.57
N GLN A 143 -19.74 -20.16 -4.25
CA GLN A 143 -20.06 -21.22 -3.27
C GLN A 143 -21.44 -21.84 -3.52
N ALA A 144 -22.45 -21.03 -3.86
CA ALA A 144 -23.77 -21.54 -4.20
C ALA A 144 -23.74 -22.36 -5.50
N GLN A 145 -23.01 -21.91 -6.52
CA GLN A 145 -22.82 -22.66 -7.77
C GLN A 145 -22.10 -23.99 -7.54
N ASP A 146 -21.01 -23.97 -6.77
CA ASP A 146 -20.27 -25.18 -6.40
C ASP A 146 -21.14 -26.13 -5.58
N GLY A 147 -21.97 -25.62 -4.67
CA GLY A 147 -22.94 -26.40 -3.90
C GLY A 147 -23.89 -27.17 -4.82
N VAL A 148 -24.50 -26.51 -5.81
CA VAL A 148 -25.39 -27.15 -6.79
C VAL A 148 -24.65 -28.23 -7.59
N VAL A 149 -23.41 -27.97 -8.01
CA VAL A 149 -22.62 -28.98 -8.75
C VAL A 149 -22.27 -30.18 -7.86
N VAL A 150 -21.98 -29.98 -6.58
CA VAL A 150 -21.74 -31.07 -5.63
C VAL A 150 -23.01 -31.89 -5.42
N GLU A 151 -24.15 -31.25 -5.19
CA GLU A 151 -25.45 -31.93 -5.07
C GLU A 151 -25.77 -32.76 -6.32
N MET A 152 -25.59 -32.19 -7.52
CA MET A 152 -25.77 -32.92 -8.79
C MET A 152 -24.84 -34.13 -8.90
N LYS A 153 -23.58 -34.01 -8.46
CA LYS A 153 -22.62 -35.13 -8.44
C LYS A 153 -23.05 -36.21 -7.45
N GLU A 154 -23.51 -35.82 -6.27
CA GLU A 154 -24.02 -36.77 -5.26
C GLU A 154 -25.25 -37.51 -5.78
N ASP A 155 -26.18 -36.82 -6.42
CA ASP A 155 -27.38 -37.42 -6.99
C ASP A 155 -27.07 -38.33 -8.17
N ALA A 156 -26.13 -37.95 -9.04
CA ALA A 156 -25.60 -38.84 -10.07
C ALA A 156 -24.93 -40.07 -9.46
N GLY A 157 -24.17 -39.90 -8.37
CA GLY A 157 -23.57 -41.00 -7.60
C GLY A 157 -24.62 -41.95 -7.01
N LYS A 158 -25.71 -41.41 -6.43
CA LYS A 158 -26.88 -42.20 -5.98
C LYS A 158 -27.53 -42.93 -7.16
N GLY A 159 -27.62 -42.31 -8.34
CA GLY A 159 -28.08 -42.93 -9.58
C GLY A 159 -27.22 -44.13 -9.99
N LEU A 160 -25.90 -43.99 -9.99
CA LEU A 160 -24.95 -45.09 -10.27
C LEU A 160 -25.07 -46.23 -9.24
N LEU A 161 -25.31 -45.90 -7.98
CA LEU A 161 -25.59 -46.89 -6.93
C LEU A 161 -26.91 -47.65 -7.16
N ARG A 162 -27.88 -47.09 -7.88
CA ARG A 162 -29.10 -47.81 -8.28
C ARG A 162 -28.80 -48.78 -9.42
N VAL A 163 -28.08 -48.34 -10.46
CA VAL A 163 -27.70 -49.19 -11.60
C VAL A 163 -26.84 -50.39 -11.19
N THR A 164 -26.00 -50.24 -10.16
CA THR A 164 -25.19 -51.34 -9.59
C THR A 164 -26.04 -52.40 -8.87
N LYS A 165 -27.25 -52.06 -8.40
CA LYS A 165 -28.18 -53.07 -7.82
C LYS A 165 -28.84 -53.93 -8.90
N ASP A 166 -29.01 -53.40 -10.11
CA ASP A 166 -29.62 -54.12 -11.23
C ASP A 166 -28.58 -55.00 -11.94
N ALA A 167 -28.55 -56.30 -11.61
CA ALA A 167 -27.54 -57.23 -12.10
C ALA A 167 -27.40 -57.28 -13.63
N ASN A 168 -28.51 -57.20 -14.38
CA ASN A 168 -28.48 -57.24 -15.85
C ASN A 168 -27.95 -55.94 -16.47
N ALA A 169 -28.35 -54.78 -15.95
CA ALA A 169 -27.84 -53.49 -16.41
C ALA A 169 -26.36 -53.35 -16.05
N TYR A 170 -25.97 -53.74 -14.84
CA TYR A 170 -24.60 -53.71 -14.37
C TYR A 170 -23.67 -54.62 -15.17
N ARG A 171 -24.09 -55.85 -15.53
CA ARG A 171 -23.31 -56.74 -16.41
C ARG A 171 -23.03 -56.13 -17.79
N LYS A 172 -24.01 -55.44 -18.40
CA LYS A 172 -23.81 -54.74 -19.68
C LYS A 172 -22.78 -53.62 -19.55
N VAL A 173 -22.85 -52.83 -18.48
CA VAL A 173 -21.89 -51.76 -18.19
C VAL A 173 -20.48 -52.33 -17.96
N LEU A 174 -20.35 -53.38 -17.14
CA LEU A 174 -19.08 -54.07 -16.90
C LEU A 174 -18.46 -54.60 -18.21
N ARG A 175 -19.26 -55.18 -19.10
CA ARG A 175 -18.80 -55.64 -20.42
C ARG A 175 -18.19 -54.49 -21.23
N GLY A 176 -18.91 -53.38 -21.33
CA GLY A 176 -18.44 -52.19 -22.06
C GLY A 176 -17.15 -51.63 -21.48
N LEU A 177 -17.06 -51.54 -20.15
CA LEU A 177 -15.85 -51.07 -19.48
C LEU A 177 -14.65 -51.98 -19.77
N VAL A 178 -14.80 -53.31 -19.69
CA VAL A 178 -13.72 -54.25 -20.00
C VAL A 178 -13.27 -54.14 -21.46
N VAL A 179 -14.20 -54.06 -22.42
CA VAL A 179 -13.85 -53.89 -23.84
C VAL A 179 -13.12 -52.57 -24.08
N GLN A 180 -13.61 -51.46 -23.50
CA GLN A 180 -12.95 -50.15 -23.58
C GLN A 180 -11.53 -50.20 -22.98
N SER A 181 -11.34 -50.95 -21.89
CA SER A 181 -10.05 -51.18 -21.25
C SER A 181 -9.04 -51.81 -22.20
N LEU A 182 -9.45 -52.91 -22.83
CA LEU A 182 -8.60 -53.70 -23.73
C LEU A 182 -8.24 -52.89 -24.97
N LEU A 183 -9.18 -52.10 -25.52
CA LEU A 183 -8.94 -51.24 -26.68
C LEU A 183 -7.95 -50.10 -26.42
N ARG A 184 -7.89 -49.60 -25.18
CA ARG A 184 -6.93 -48.57 -24.78
C ARG A 184 -5.53 -49.13 -24.54
N LEU A 185 -5.44 -50.30 -23.89
CA LEU A 185 -4.14 -50.90 -23.55
C LEU A 185 -3.47 -51.57 -24.75
N ARG A 186 -4.22 -52.24 -25.63
CA ARG A 186 -3.72 -52.94 -26.83
C ARG A 186 -2.57 -53.94 -26.57
N GLU A 187 -2.58 -54.55 -25.40
CA GLU A 187 -1.56 -55.52 -25.00
C GLU A 187 -2.06 -56.97 -25.11
N PRO A 188 -1.15 -57.94 -25.34
CA PRO A 188 -1.51 -59.34 -25.49
C PRO A 188 -1.90 -60.02 -24.16
N SER A 189 -1.47 -59.49 -23.01
CA SER A 189 -1.84 -60.00 -21.69
C SER A 189 -2.20 -58.87 -20.74
N VAL A 190 -3.34 -59.00 -20.06
CA VAL A 190 -3.88 -57.95 -19.17
C VAL A 190 -4.34 -58.56 -17.86
N VAL A 191 -3.94 -57.95 -16.75
CA VAL A 191 -4.39 -58.34 -15.41
C VAL A 191 -5.52 -57.40 -14.96
N LEU A 192 -6.70 -57.94 -14.67
CA LEU A 192 -7.87 -57.22 -14.18
C LEU A 192 -7.98 -57.29 -12.65
N ARG A 193 -8.30 -56.15 -12.05
CA ARG A 193 -8.53 -56.01 -10.60
C ARG A 193 -9.97 -55.60 -10.33
N CYS A 194 -10.75 -56.48 -9.71
CA CYS A 194 -12.15 -56.25 -9.37
C CYS A 194 -12.38 -56.32 -7.85
N ARG A 195 -13.54 -55.81 -7.40
CA ARG A 195 -14.02 -55.98 -6.03
C ARG A 195 -14.44 -57.44 -5.82
N GLU A 196 -14.29 -57.95 -4.60
CA GLU A 196 -14.67 -59.32 -4.25
C GLU A 196 -16.14 -59.64 -4.60
N ALA A 197 -17.04 -58.69 -4.34
CA ALA A 197 -18.47 -58.81 -4.65
C ALA A 197 -18.78 -58.91 -6.15
N ASP A 198 -17.91 -58.37 -7.01
CA ASP A 198 -18.15 -58.30 -8.46
C ASP A 198 -17.48 -59.43 -9.24
N ARG A 199 -16.70 -60.31 -8.57
CA ARG A 199 -15.93 -61.38 -9.22
C ARG A 199 -16.79 -62.28 -10.10
N GLY A 200 -17.91 -62.78 -9.57
CA GLY A 200 -18.81 -63.66 -10.31
C GLY A 200 -19.45 -62.99 -11.54
N HIS A 201 -19.70 -61.68 -11.48
CA HIS A 201 -20.21 -60.93 -12.64
C HIS A 201 -19.13 -60.71 -13.69
N VAL A 202 -17.90 -60.40 -13.29
CA VAL A 202 -16.77 -60.22 -14.20
C VAL A 202 -16.44 -61.53 -14.93
N GLU A 203 -16.38 -62.66 -14.23
CA GLU A 203 -16.13 -63.98 -14.83
C GLU A 203 -17.15 -64.32 -15.92
N SER A 204 -18.44 -64.05 -15.67
CA SER A 204 -19.50 -64.30 -16.66
C SER A 204 -19.40 -63.43 -17.91
N VAL A 205 -18.75 -62.27 -17.83
CA VAL A 205 -18.69 -61.26 -18.89
C VAL A 205 -17.38 -61.34 -19.70
N LEU A 206 -16.33 -61.97 -19.16
CA LEU A 206 -15.00 -62.05 -19.77
C LEU A 206 -15.00 -62.64 -21.18
N GLU A 207 -15.68 -63.76 -21.38
CA GLU A 207 -15.69 -64.44 -22.67
C GLU A 207 -16.41 -63.63 -23.75
N ALA A 208 -17.49 -62.94 -23.37
CA ALA A 208 -18.20 -62.04 -24.28
C ALA A 208 -17.35 -60.80 -24.63
N ALA A 209 -16.61 -60.25 -23.66
CA ALA A 209 -15.75 -59.09 -23.87
C ALA A 209 -14.52 -59.41 -24.75
N LYS A 210 -13.92 -60.60 -24.62
CA LYS A 210 -12.80 -61.04 -25.47
C LYS A 210 -13.19 -61.12 -26.95
N LYS A 211 -14.37 -61.69 -27.23
CA LYS A 211 -14.90 -61.80 -28.60
C LYS A 211 -15.12 -60.42 -29.21
N GLU A 212 -15.75 -59.53 -28.47
CA GLU A 212 -16.02 -58.16 -28.92
C GLU A 212 -14.73 -57.34 -29.14
N TYR A 213 -13.70 -57.56 -28.31
CA TYR A 213 -12.38 -56.97 -28.52
C TYR A 213 -11.70 -57.51 -29.79
N ALA A 214 -11.73 -58.84 -30.01
CA ALA A 214 -11.14 -59.46 -31.19
C ALA A 214 -11.79 -58.97 -32.49
N GLU A 215 -13.13 -58.81 -32.49
CA GLU A 215 -13.89 -58.24 -33.61
C GLU A 215 -13.49 -56.78 -33.91
N LYS A 216 -13.36 -55.95 -32.88
CA LYS A 216 -13.05 -54.52 -33.02
C LYS A 216 -11.58 -54.25 -33.34
N ALA A 217 -10.66 -55.01 -32.74
CA ALA A 217 -9.22 -54.80 -32.88
C ALA A 217 -8.62 -55.60 -34.06
N LYS A 218 -9.33 -56.62 -34.58
CA LYS A 218 -8.81 -57.57 -35.58
C LYS A 218 -7.51 -58.28 -35.13
N VAL A 219 -7.37 -58.51 -33.83
CA VAL A 219 -6.19 -59.14 -33.21
C VAL A 219 -6.62 -60.43 -32.49
N ASN A 220 -5.66 -61.31 -32.24
CA ASN A 220 -5.81 -62.52 -31.44
C ASN A 220 -6.41 -62.25 -30.04
N LEU A 221 -7.07 -63.27 -29.47
CA LEU A 221 -7.70 -63.16 -28.16
C LEU A 221 -6.65 -62.85 -27.07
N PRO A 222 -6.81 -61.75 -26.31
CA PRO A 222 -5.86 -61.39 -25.26
C PRO A 222 -6.00 -62.32 -24.04
N LYS A 223 -4.87 -62.61 -23.39
CA LYS A 223 -4.83 -63.40 -22.15
C LYS A 223 -5.21 -62.50 -20.96
N ILE A 224 -6.40 -62.72 -20.40
CA ILE A 224 -6.91 -61.93 -19.27
C ILE A 224 -6.79 -62.75 -17.97
N LEU A 225 -6.13 -62.18 -16.95
CA LEU A 225 -5.96 -62.80 -15.62
C LEU A 225 -6.65 -61.93 -14.55
N ILE A 226 -7.36 -62.53 -13.60
CA ILE A 226 -7.96 -61.79 -12.47
C ILE A 226 -6.98 -61.81 -11.28
N ASP A 227 -6.59 -60.63 -10.78
CA ASP A 227 -5.71 -60.50 -9.60
C ASP A 227 -6.47 -60.81 -8.31
N GLY A 228 -6.06 -61.86 -7.60
CA GLY A 228 -6.68 -62.30 -6.34
C GLY A 228 -6.25 -61.52 -5.11
N LYS A 229 -5.20 -60.69 -5.16
CA LYS A 229 -4.45 -60.23 -3.98
C LYS A 229 -4.71 -58.80 -3.49
N LEU A 230 -5.62 -58.01 -4.08
CA LEU A 230 -5.83 -56.62 -3.65
C LEU A 230 -7.21 -56.34 -3.04
N ARG A 231 -7.22 -56.05 -1.74
CA ARG A 231 -8.40 -55.67 -0.95
C ARG A 231 -8.60 -54.15 -1.02
N ARG A 232 -9.54 -53.67 -1.84
CA ARG A 232 -9.83 -52.22 -1.94
C ARG A 232 -10.41 -51.69 -0.62
N ARG A 233 -9.99 -50.50 -0.15
CA ARG A 233 -10.60 -49.81 1.01
C ARG A 233 -12.10 -49.56 0.73
N ARG A 234 -12.93 -49.60 1.78
CA ARG A 234 -14.40 -49.77 1.78
C ARG A 234 -15.24 -48.71 1.04
N ALA A 235 -14.67 -47.71 0.39
CA ALA A 235 -15.40 -46.56 -0.17
C ALA A 235 -15.00 -46.20 -1.61
N CYS A 236 -15.14 -47.13 -2.55
CA CYS A 236 -15.06 -46.80 -3.99
C CYS A 236 -16.44 -46.96 -4.64
N VAL A 237 -16.99 -45.83 -5.10
CA VAL A 237 -18.12 -45.76 -6.04
C VAL A 237 -17.53 -45.59 -7.44
N ALA A 238 -18.08 -46.32 -8.40
CA ALA A 238 -17.56 -46.58 -9.75
C ALA A 238 -16.91 -45.40 -10.55
N GLY A 239 -15.73 -45.67 -11.12
CA GLY A 239 -14.84 -44.84 -11.96
C GLY A 239 -13.72 -45.69 -12.61
N TRP A 240 -12.72 -45.15 -13.32
CA TRP A 240 -11.74 -45.96 -14.08
C TRP A 240 -10.34 -45.33 -14.03
N GLN A 241 -9.28 -46.06 -13.63
CA GLN A 241 -7.92 -45.50 -13.47
C GLN A 241 -6.90 -46.19 -14.38
N ASP A 242 -6.39 -45.43 -15.35
CA ASP A 242 -5.32 -45.84 -16.26
C ASP A 242 -3.98 -45.89 -15.52
N ARG A 243 -3.32 -47.06 -15.51
CA ARG A 243 -1.94 -47.21 -15.00
C ARG A 243 -1.05 -47.87 -16.06
N VAL A 244 -0.46 -47.05 -16.91
CA VAL A 244 0.65 -47.43 -17.81
C VAL A 244 1.97 -47.22 -17.04
N ARG A 245 2.84 -48.24 -16.97
CA ARG A 245 4.24 -48.10 -16.51
C ARG A 245 4.97 -47.25 -17.58
N GLN A 246 5.67 -46.14 -17.33
CA GLN A 246 6.61 -45.77 -16.27
C GLN A 246 6.62 -44.21 -16.13
N HIS A 247 6.86 -43.69 -14.91
CA HIS A 247 7.16 -42.28 -14.58
C HIS A 247 6.37 -41.17 -15.33
N ALA A 248 5.15 -40.84 -14.87
CA ALA A 248 4.65 -39.46 -14.71
C ALA A 248 3.12 -39.44 -14.56
N GLY A 249 2.63 -38.65 -13.59
CA GLY A 249 1.27 -38.12 -13.59
C GLY A 249 0.21 -39.01 -12.94
N CYS A 250 -0.05 -38.78 -11.66
CA CYS A 250 -1.27 -39.24 -11.00
C CYS A 250 -2.46 -38.51 -11.63
N LYS A 251 -3.42 -39.25 -12.19
CA LYS A 251 -4.79 -38.74 -12.43
C LYS A 251 -5.76 -39.72 -11.79
N ASP A 252 -6.47 -39.24 -10.79
CA ASP A 252 -7.34 -40.02 -9.92
C ASP A 252 -8.76 -40.17 -10.49
N GLY A 253 -9.32 -41.38 -10.35
CA GLY A 253 -10.69 -41.74 -10.74
C GLY A 253 -10.92 -43.26 -10.65
N ASP A 254 -11.74 -43.73 -9.72
CA ASP A 254 -11.66 -45.09 -9.12
C ASP A 254 -12.63 -46.17 -9.65
N LEU A 255 -12.19 -47.30 -10.25
CA LEU A 255 -12.81 -48.66 -10.08
C LEU A 255 -12.03 -49.82 -10.72
N PHE A 256 -11.12 -49.61 -11.65
CA PHE A 256 -10.30 -50.70 -12.18
C PHE A 256 -8.88 -50.20 -12.41
N GLN A 257 -7.90 -51.02 -12.03
CA GLN A 257 -6.51 -50.88 -12.48
C GLN A 257 -6.21 -52.11 -13.32
N ALA A 258 -6.15 -51.92 -14.64
CA ALA A 258 -5.61 -52.91 -15.54
C ALA A 258 -4.10 -52.66 -15.63
N LYS A 259 -3.30 -53.69 -15.40
CA LYS A 259 -1.84 -53.58 -15.44
C LYS A 259 -1.29 -54.54 -16.49
N ALA A 260 -0.48 -53.99 -17.39
CA ALA A 260 0.43 -54.71 -18.27
C ALA A 260 1.33 -55.63 -17.45
N SER A 261 1.40 -56.92 -17.83
CA SER A 261 2.45 -57.82 -17.32
C SER A 261 3.67 -57.77 -18.21
#